data_AF-A0A380FJG4-F1
#
_entry.id   AF-A0A380FJG4-F1
#
_cell.length_a   1.000
_cell.length_b   1.000
_cell.length_c   1.000
_cell.angle_alpha   90.00
_cell.angle_beta   90.00
_cell.angle_gamma   90.00
#
_symmetry.space_group_name_H-M   'P 1'
#
loop_
_entity.id
_entity.type
_entity.pdbx_description
1 polymer ?
#
loop_
_entity_poly.entity_id
_entity_poly.type
_entity_poly.pdbx_seq_one_letter_code
_entity_poly.pdbx_strand_id
1 'polypeptide(L)' 'MLTIEQVKSIVGEIKDPIIGVPLKESEGIVDVSIKEEIEHVSVKIAIAQLGGQPQLELQMAIVEALKEMERTR' A
#
# COMPACT_ATOMS: atom_id res chain seq x y z
N MET A 1 -10.26 13.43 -2.28
CA MET A 1 -9.95 11.99 -2.15
C MET A 1 -8.79 11.59 -3.06
N LEU A 2 -8.03 10.57 -2.66
CA LEU A 2 -6.99 9.92 -3.47
C LEU A 2 -7.64 9.19 -4.66
N THR A 3 -6.94 9.10 -5.78
CA THR A 3 -7.35 8.27 -6.93
C THR A 3 -6.67 6.91 -6.89
N ILE A 4 -7.23 5.92 -7.60
CA ILE A 4 -6.65 4.57 -7.67
C ILE A 4 -5.21 4.62 -8.20
N GLU A 5 -4.94 5.44 -9.22
CA GLU A 5 -3.60 5.60 -9.79
C GLU A 5 -2.61 6.18 -8.77
N GLN A 6 -3.03 7.19 -7.99
CA GLN A 6 -2.19 7.74 -6.92
C GLN A 6 -1.88 6.69 -5.85
N VAL A 7 -2.89 5.93 -5.40
CA VAL A 7 -2.69 4.85 -4.42
C VAL A 7 -1.72 3.80 -4.97
N LYS A 8 -1.90 3.36 -6.22
CA LYS A 8 -0.99 2.41 -6.86
C LYS A 8 0.43 2.94 -6.98
N SER A 9 0.60 4.22 -7.31
CA SER A 9 1.92 4.84 -7.42
C SER A 9 2.62 4.85 -6.05
N ILE A 10 1.95 5.30 -4.99
CA ILE A 10 2.52 5.40 -3.64
C ILE A 10 2.86 4.00 -3.10
N VAL A 11 1.88 3.10 -3.12
CA VAL A 11 2.06 1.74 -2.60
C VAL A 11 3.10 0.99 -3.43
N GLY A 12 3.19 1.26 -4.73
CA GLY A 12 4.12 0.60 -5.63
C GLY A 12 5.59 0.91 -5.37
N GLU A 13 5.90 2.05 -4.77
CA GLU A 13 7.26 2.44 -4.40
C GLU A 13 7.73 1.82 -3.07
N ILE A 14 6.80 1.34 -2.25
CA ILE A 14 7.10 0.65 -1.00
C ILE A 14 7.71 -0.71 -1.33
N LYS A 15 8.79 -1.05 -0.63
CA LYS A 15 9.49 -2.32 -0.82
C LYS A 15 8.91 -3.39 0.09
N ASP A 16 8.80 -4.60 -0.44
CA ASP A 16 8.55 -5.79 0.38
C ASP A 16 9.76 -5.99 1.31
N PRO A 17 9.57 -6.01 2.64
CA PRO A 17 10.67 -6.11 3.61
C PRO A 17 11.38 -7.47 3.60
N ILE A 18 10.82 -8.50 2.96
CA ILE A 18 11.40 -9.84 2.89
C ILE A 18 12.29 -10.00 1.67
N ILE A 19 11.84 -9.56 0.50
CA ILE A 19 12.57 -9.70 -0.78
C ILE A 19 13.29 -8.42 -1.21
N GLY A 20 13.02 -7.29 -0.56
CA GLY A 20 13.71 -6.02 -0.78
C GLY A 20 13.38 -5.33 -2.12
N VAL A 21 12.36 -5.79 -2.83
CA VAL A 21 11.94 -5.21 -4.13
C VAL A 21 10.65 -4.39 -3.99
N PRO A 22 10.46 -3.35 -4.81
CA PRO A 22 9.22 -2.56 -4.83
C PRO A 22 7.98 -3.39 -5.16
N LEU A 23 6.85 -3.09 -4.52
CA LEU A 23 5.57 -3.78 -4.77
C LEU A 23 5.08 -3.64 -6.23
N LYS A 24 5.47 -2.56 -6.94
CA LYS A 24 5.18 -2.43 -8.37
C LYS A 24 5.95 -3.41 -9.26
N GLU A 25 7.13 -3.84 -8.81
CA GLU A 25 8.01 -4.75 -9.56
C GLU A 25 7.72 -6.22 -9.25
N SER A 26 7.26 -6.51 -8.03
CA SER A 26 6.86 -7.86 -7.62
C SER A 26 5.41 -8.22 -7.99
N GLU A 27 4.71 -7.36 -8.73
CA GLU A 27 3.25 -7.45 -8.93
C GLU A 27 2.50 -7.59 -7.59
N GLY A 28 3.06 -6.98 -6.54
CA GLY A 28 2.62 -7.10 -5.16
C GLY A 28 1.32 -6.34 -4.87
N ILE A 29 0.82 -5.51 -5.78
CA ILE A 29 -0.48 -4.83 -5.62
C ILE A 29 -1.54 -5.65 -6.36
N VAL A 30 -2.35 -6.39 -5.59
CA VAL A 30 -3.37 -7.28 -6.13
C VAL A 30 -4.65 -6.53 -6.47
N ASP A 31 -5.09 -5.65 -5.58
CA ASP A 31 -6.33 -4.90 -5.76
C ASP A 31 -6.31 -3.57 -5.00
N VAL A 32 -6.99 -2.57 -5.55
CA VAL A 32 -7.17 -1.25 -4.93
C VAL A 32 -8.61 -0.83 -5.14
N SER A 33 -9.33 -0.60 -4.05
CA SER A 33 -10.69 -0.06 -4.06
C SER A 33 -10.79 1.17 -3.16
N ILE A 34 -11.56 2.16 -3.62
CA ILE A 34 -11.79 3.42 -2.91
C ILE A 34 -13.28 3.54 -2.70
N LYS A 35 -13.69 3.64 -1.43
CA LYS A 35 -15.07 3.82 -1.00
C LYS A 35 -15.27 5.27 -0.61
N GLU A 36 -15.72 6.07 -1.57
CA GLU A 36 -15.93 7.50 -1.39
C GLU A 36 -16.99 7.83 -0.35
N GLU A 37 -17.98 6.96 -0.20
CA GLU A 37 -19.09 7.11 0.74
C GLU A 37 -18.68 7.09 2.22
N ILE A 38 -17.52 6.50 2.54
CA ILE A 38 -16.98 6.38 3.91
C ILE A 38 -15.52 6.83 3.99
N GLU A 39 -15.02 7.52 2.97
CA GLU A 39 -13.63 8.00 2.88
C GLU A 39 -12.58 6.90 3.18
N HIS A 40 -12.83 5.69 2.70
CA HIS A 40 -11.99 4.53 3.02
C HIS A 40 -11.27 4.00 1.78
N VAL A 41 -9.95 3.85 1.88
CA VAL A 41 -9.11 3.22 0.85
C VAL A 41 -8.77 1.80 1.31
N SER A 42 -9.14 0.80 0.51
CA SER A 42 -8.80 -0.59 0.73
C SER A 42 -7.80 -1.06 -0.32
N VAL A 43 -6.66 -1.56 0.16
CA VAL A 43 -5.56 -2.05 -0.68
C VAL A 43 -5.29 -3.51 -0.32
N LYS A 44 -5.28 -4.38 -1.31
CA LYS A 44 -4.86 -5.77 -1.18
C LYS A 44 -3.47 -5.91 -1.78
N ILE A 45 -2.54 -6.40 -0.97
CA ILE A 45 -1.15 -6.64 -1.38
C ILE A 45 -0.78 -8.12 -1.23
N ALA A 46 0.12 -8.58 -2.08
CA ALA A 46 0.86 -9.82 -1.93
C ALA A 46 2.23 -9.50 -1.31
N ILE A 47 2.65 -10.34 -0.37
CA ILE A 47 3.92 -10.27 0.32
C ILE A 47 4.56 -11.66 0.28
N ALA A 48 5.88 -11.74 0.18
CA ALA A 48 6.59 -13.01 0.04
C ALA A 48 6.34 -13.99 1.19
N GLN A 49 6.06 -13.49 2.40
CA GLN A 49 5.74 -14.29 3.58
C GLN A 49 4.62 -13.65 4.38
N LEU A 50 3.58 -14.43 4.66
CA LEU A 50 2.48 -14.02 5.53
C LEU A 50 2.85 -14.20 7.00
N GLY A 51 2.34 -13.32 7.85
CA GLY A 51 2.54 -13.30 9.29
C GLY A 51 3.79 -12.54 9.73
N GLY A 52 3.85 -12.29 11.04
CA GLY A 52 5.04 -11.75 11.71
C GLY A 52 5.22 -10.23 11.59
N GLN A 53 6.37 -9.79 12.10
CA GLN A 53 6.74 -8.38 12.18
C GLN A 53 6.91 -7.71 10.80
N PRO A 54 7.54 -8.33 9.78
CA PRO A 54 7.71 -7.69 8.47
C PRO A 54 6.36 -7.37 7.78
N GLN A 55 5.36 -8.24 7.94
CA GLN A 55 4.03 -7.96 7.41
C GLN A 55 3.39 -6.74 8.10
N LEU A 56 3.51 -6.64 9.43
CA LEU A 56 2.99 -5.50 10.19
C LEU A 56 3.70 -4.19 9.82
N GLU A 57 5.03 -4.23 9.69
CA GLU A 57 5.83 -3.08 9.27
C GLU A 57 5.43 -2.60 7.87
N LEU A 58 5.24 -3.52 6.93
CA LEU A 58 4.76 -3.18 5.58
C LEU A 58 3.36 -2.55 5.61
N GLN A 59 2.45 -3.10 6.41
CA GLN A 59 1.10 -2.54 6.59
C GLN A 59 1.15 -1.12 7.17
N MET A 60 1.97 -0.91 8.20
CA MET A 60 2.15 0.42 8.80
C MET A 60 2.72 1.42 7.80
N ALA A 61 3.77 1.03 7.06
CA ALA A 61 4.38 1.89 6.04
C ALA A 61 3.38 2.32 4.96
N ILE A 62 2.52 1.40 4.50
CA ILE A 62 1.46 1.71 3.53
C ILE A 62 0.44 2.70 4.12
N VAL A 63 -0.02 2.46 5.34
CA VAL A 63 -0.99 3.35 6.00
C VAL A 63 -0.41 4.74 6.21
N GLU A 64 0.86 4.84 6.63
CA GLU A 64 1.56 6.12 6.82
C GLU A 64 1.69 6.87 5.50
N ALA A 65 2.17 6.21 4.44
CA ALA A 65 2.36 6.85 3.13
C ALA A 65 1.04 7.37 2.54
N LEU A 66 -0.06 6.62 2.69
CA LEU A 66 -1.38 7.05 2.23
C LEU A 66 -1.93 8.24 3.06
N LYS A 67 -1.75 8.21 4.39
CA LYS A 67 -2.15 9.32 5.27
C LYS A 67 -1.34 10.58 5.05
N GLU A 68 -0.05 10.46 4.77
CA GLU A 68 0.82 11.61 4.49
C GLU A 68 0.39 12.31 3.20
N MET A 69 0.13 11.54 2.14
CA MET A 69 -0.39 12.07 0.87
C MET A 69 -1.77 12.73 1.01
N GLU A 70 -2.61 12.25 1.93
CA GLU A 70 -3.87 12.92 2.26
C GLU A 70 -3.65 14.23 3.03
N ARG A 71 -2.70 14.28 3.97
CA ARG A 71 -2.39 15.49 4.77
C ARG A 71 -1.68 16.60 4.00
N THR A 72 -0.90 16.27 2.98
CA THR A 72 -0.16 17.25 2.16
C THR A 72 -1.04 17.87 1.06
N ARG A 73 -2.31 17.47 0.98
CA ARG A 73 -3.33 18.06 0.10
C ARG A 73 -4.17 19.11 0.83
#